data_AF-A0AAD3HHN3-F1
#
_entry.id   AF-A0AAD3HHN3-F1
#
_cell.length_a   1.000
_cell.length_b   1.000
_cell.length_c   1.000
_cell.angle_alpha   90.00
_cell.angle_beta   90.00
_cell.angle_gamma   90.00
#
_symmetry.space_group_name_H-M   'P 1'
#
loop_
_entity.id
_entity.type
_entity.pdbx_description
1 polymer ?
#
loop_
_entity_poly.entity_id
_entity_poly.type
_entity_poly.pdbx_seq_one_letter_code
_entity_poly.pdbx_strand_id
1 'polypeptide(L)'
;PATLVDNWGREVKKWLGSERLQALCLQQSSAAKQTIMEFRHGCHQRMMITSYETLRKHAKELTGVFDLLVCDEGHRLKSVGGNKTIDALLSLGCSRRILLT
;
A
#
# COMPACT_ATOMS: atom_id res chain seq x y z
N PRO A 1 5.52 7.28 -1.72
CA PRO A 1 5.16 8.61 -1.14
C PRO A 1 3.71 8.98 -1.47
N ALA A 2 3.03 9.83 -0.69
CA ALA A 2 1.62 10.19 -0.95
C ALA A 2 1.39 10.80 -2.34
N THR A 3 2.30 11.68 -2.76
CA THR A 3 2.29 12.34 -4.07
C THR A 3 2.43 11.38 -5.27
N LEU A 4 2.90 10.15 -5.04
CA LEU A 4 3.15 9.16 -6.10
C LEU A 4 2.04 8.10 -6.20
N VAL A 5 1.07 8.09 -5.28
CA VAL A 5 0.02 7.05 -5.25
C VAL A 5 -0.77 7.03 -6.56
N ASP A 6 -1.27 8.19 -6.99
CA ASP A 6 -2.07 8.27 -8.22
C ASP A 6 -1.20 8.09 -9.48
N ASN A 7 0.09 8.46 -9.41
CA ASN A 7 1.04 8.24 -10.50
C ASN A 7 1.25 6.74 -10.72
N TRP A 8 1.49 5.98 -9.65
CA TRP A 8 1.59 4.52 -9.72
C TRP A 8 0.29 3.88 -10.20
N GLY A 9 -0.88 4.38 -9.77
CA GLY A 9 -2.17 3.95 -10.30
C GLY A 9 -2.29 4.12 -11.82
N ARG A 10 -1.82 5.26 -12.36
CA ARG A 10 -1.78 5.49 -13.81
C ARG A 10 -0.80 4.59 -14.53
N GLU A 11 0.39 4.34 -13.98
CA GLU A 11 1.36 3.43 -14.58
C GLU A 11 0.84 1.98 -14.59
N VAL A 12 0.21 1.50 -13.52
CA VAL A 12 -0.44 0.17 -13.51
C VAL A 12 -1.48 0.07 -14.63
N LYS A 13 -2.36 1.07 -14.75
CA LYS A 13 -3.37 1.11 -15.81
C LYS A 13 -2.75 1.17 -17.21
N LYS A 14 -1.68 1.95 -17.40
CA LYS A 14 -0.97 2.11 -18.67
C LYS A 14 -0.36 0.80 -19.15
N TRP A 15 0.31 0.07 -18.26
CA TRP A 15 1.04 -1.15 -18.64
C TRP A 15 0.17 -2.41 -18.60
N LEU A 16 -0.75 -2.51 -17.65
CA LEU A 16 -1.54 -3.72 -17.44
C LEU A 16 -2.99 -3.61 -17.94
N GLY A 17 -3.50 -2.39 -18.17
CA GLY A 17 -4.90 -2.17 -18.48
C GLY A 17 -5.82 -2.42 -17.27
N SER A 18 -7.11 -2.13 -17.41
CA SER A 18 -8.09 -2.36 -16.33
C SER A 18 -8.50 -3.83 -16.19
N GLU A 19 -8.38 -4.61 -17.27
CA GLU A 19 -8.88 -5.99 -17.33
C GLU A 19 -7.96 -7.00 -16.64
N ARG A 20 -6.64 -6.78 -16.68
CA ARG A 20 -5.66 -7.74 -16.13
C ARG A 20 -5.38 -7.53 -14.65
N LEU A 21 -5.28 -6.28 -14.23
CA LEU A 21 -4.99 -5.94 -12.84
C LEU A 21 -5.59 -4.59 -12.47
N GLN A 22 -6.55 -4.61 -11.55
CA GLN A 22 -7.08 -3.40 -10.96
C GLN A 22 -6.32 -3.05 -9.68
N ALA A 23 -5.71 -1.87 -9.66
CA ALA A 23 -5.08 -1.30 -8.47
C ALA A 23 -6.03 -0.37 -7.73
N LEU A 24 -6.19 -0.59 -6.43
CA LEU A 24 -6.84 0.33 -5.51
C LEU A 24 -5.83 1.38 -5.05
N CYS A 25 -6.04 2.64 -5.42
CA CYS A 25 -5.26 3.77 -4.90
C CYS A 25 -5.89 4.27 -3.59
N LEU A 26 -5.36 3.83 -2.46
CA LEU A 26 -5.88 4.17 -1.14
C LEU A 26 -5.29 5.51 -0.67
N GLN A 27 -6.17 6.51 -0.58
CA GLN A 27 -5.88 7.84 -0.05
C GLN A 27 -6.32 7.97 1.41
N GLN A 28 -5.74 8.93 2.13
CA GLN A 28 -6.19 9.25 3.48
C GLN A 28 -7.56 9.94 3.43
N SER A 29 -8.59 9.29 3.96
CA SER A 29 -9.93 9.86 4.10
C SER A 29 -10.67 9.23 5.28
N SER A 30 -11.83 9.77 5.64
CA SER A 30 -12.73 9.13 6.62
C SER A 30 -13.25 7.77 6.14
N ALA A 31 -13.34 7.58 4.82
CA ALA A 31 -13.78 6.33 4.20
C ALA A 31 -12.67 5.28 4.06
N ALA A 32 -11.39 5.64 4.28
CA ALA A 32 -10.25 4.75 4.02
C ALA A 32 -10.37 3.40 4.73
N LYS A 33 -10.86 3.38 5.98
CA LYS A 33 -11.08 2.13 6.73
C LYS A 33 -12.12 1.22 6.07
N GLN A 34 -13.22 1.79 5.59
CA GLN A 34 -14.27 1.05 4.88
C GLN A 34 -13.74 0.49 3.56
N THR A 35 -12.99 1.29 2.80
CA THR A 35 -12.34 0.86 1.56
C THR A 35 -11.34 -0.28 1.78
N ILE A 36 -10.58 -0.27 2.89
CA ILE A 36 -9.69 -1.39 3.25
C ILE A 36 -10.49 -2.67 3.52
N MET A 37 -11.63 -2.56 4.21
CA MET A 37 -12.48 -3.72 4.48
C MET A 37 -13.08 -4.29 3.19
N GLU A 38 -13.50 -3.43 2.26
CA GLU A 38 -13.96 -3.85 0.92
C GLU A 38 -12.85 -4.53 0.13
N PHE A 39 -11.64 -3.98 0.15
CA PHE A 39 -10.47 -4.61 -0.49
C PHE A 39 -10.16 -5.98 0.09
N ARG A 40 -10.21 -6.12 1.42
CA ARG A 40 -9.90 -7.37 2.12
C ARG A 40 -10.84 -8.51 1.77
N HIS A 41 -12.14 -8.22 1.60
CA HIS A 41 -13.15 -9.24 1.33
C HIS A 41 -13.52 -9.34 -0.15
N GLY A 42 -13.12 -8.36 -0.96
CA GLY A 42 -13.37 -8.34 -2.40
C GLY A 42 -12.47 -9.30 -3.16
N CYS A 43 -12.96 -9.80 -4.30
CA CYS A 43 -12.22 -10.74 -5.16
C CYS A 43 -11.61 -10.10 -6.42
N HIS A 44 -11.98 -8.85 -6.74
CA HIS A 44 -11.64 -8.19 -8.00
C HIS A 44 -10.35 -7.36 -7.95
N GLN A 45 -10.04 -6.74 -6.80
CA GLN A 45 -8.86 -5.90 -6.64
C GLN A 45 -7.75 -6.72 -5.98
N ARG A 46 -6.66 -6.94 -6.72
CA ARG A 46 -5.51 -7.75 -6.24
C ARG A 46 -4.29 -6.92 -5.85
N MET A 47 -4.36 -5.60 -6.02
CA MET A 47 -3.26 -4.68 -5.74
C MET A 47 -3.81 -3.44 -5.01
N MET A 48 -3.12 -3.04 -3.94
CA MET A 48 -3.36 -1.78 -3.25
C MET A 48 -2.09 -0.92 -3.31
N ILE A 49 -2.25 0.36 -3.65
CA ILE A 49 -1.20 1.36 -3.68
C ILE A 49 -1.56 2.41 -2.64
N THR A 50 -0.65 2.69 -1.71
CA THR A 50 -0.91 3.68 -0.65
C THR A 50 0.36 4.38 -0.19
N SER A 51 0.19 5.49 0.53
CA SER A 51 1.30 6.21 1.14
C SER A 51 1.76 5.52 2.43
N TYR A 52 3.02 5.71 2.82
CA TYR A 52 3.53 5.25 4.12
C TYR A 52 2.73 5.80 5.30
N GLU A 53 2.24 7.04 5.19
CA GLU A 53 1.48 7.72 6.24
C GLU A 53 0.09 7.08 6.43
N THR A 54 -0.60 6.81 5.32
CA THR A 54 -1.91 6.12 5.30
C THR A 54 -1.77 4.68 5.78
N LEU A 55 -0.75 3.96 5.30
CA LEU A 55 -0.46 2.59 5.75
C LEU A 55 -0.25 2.54 7.26
N ARG A 56 0.57 3.44 7.82
CA ARG A 56 0.84 3.49 9.25
C ARG A 56 -0.42 3.73 10.08
N LYS A 57 -1.35 4.56 9.59
CA LYS A 57 -2.63 4.84 10.28
C LYS A 57 -3.57 3.62 10.29
N HIS A 58 -3.48 2.77 9.27
CA HIS A 58 -4.38 1.63 9.09
C HIS A 58 -3.67 0.26 9.17
N ALA A 59 -2.49 0.21 9.79
CA ALA A 59 -1.66 -0.99 9.82
C ALA A 59 -2.37 -2.19 10.47
N LYS A 60 -3.23 -1.93 11.46
CA LYS A 60 -4.04 -2.95 12.14
C LYS A 60 -5.04 -3.59 11.19
N GLU A 61 -5.75 -2.79 10.40
CA GLU A 61 -6.72 -3.29 9.42
C GLU A 61 -6.07 -4.03 8.25
N LEU A 62 -4.82 -3.67 7.93
CA LEU A 62 -4.03 -4.23 6.83
C LEU A 62 -3.22 -5.50 7.21
N THR A 63 -3.28 -5.93 8.47
CA THR A 63 -2.55 -7.11 8.94
C THR A 63 -3.08 -8.39 8.29
N GLY A 64 -2.19 -9.18 7.70
CA GLY A 64 -2.53 -10.43 7.02
C GLY A 64 -3.26 -10.27 5.70
N VAL A 65 -3.31 -9.05 5.14
CA VAL A 65 -4.00 -8.77 3.87
C VAL A 65 -3.09 -9.02 2.65
N PHE A 66 -1.76 -8.92 2.81
CA PHE A 66 -0.83 -8.91 1.67
C PHE A 66 0.20 -10.04 1.71
N ASP A 67 0.42 -10.62 0.53
CA ASP A 67 1.43 -11.63 0.25
C ASP A 67 2.77 -11.08 -0.24
N LEU A 68 2.77 -9.86 -0.78
CA LEU A 68 3.91 -9.13 -1.30
C LEU A 68 3.81 -7.64 -0.95
N LEU A 69 4.89 -7.08 -0.41
CA LEU A 69 5.02 -5.67 -0.12
C LEU A 69 6.12 -5.06 -1.00
N VAL A 70 5.80 -4.00 -1.73
CA VAL A 70 6.76 -3.22 -2.52
C VAL A 70 6.84 -1.82 -1.93
N CYS A 71 8.03 -1.45 -1.46
CA CYS A 71 8.30 -0.17 -0.82
C CYS A 71 9.09 0.72 -1.77
N ASP A 72 8.43 1.73 -2.34
CA ASP A 72 9.02 2.75 -3.21
C ASP A 72 9.72 3.84 -2.38
N GLU A 73 10.82 4.40 -2.87
CA GLU A 73 11.65 5.40 -2.18
C GLU A 73 12.11 4.94 -0.78
N GLY A 74 12.58 3.69 -0.70
CA GLY A 74 12.94 2.97 0.51
C GLY A 74 14.00 3.66 1.38
N HIS A 75 14.85 4.50 0.79
CA HIS A 75 15.81 5.32 1.54
C HIS A 75 15.13 6.20 2.60
N ARG A 76 13.86 6.58 2.41
CA ARG A 76 13.07 7.36 3.37
C ARG A 76 12.82 6.65 4.69
N LEU A 77 12.83 5.31 4.69
CA LEU A 77 12.60 4.50 5.90
C LEU A 77 13.75 4.61 6.92
N LYS A 78 14.92 5.11 6.53
CA LYS A 78 16.08 5.31 7.42
C LYS A 78 16.07 6.67 8.15
N SER A 79 15.12 7.56 7.85
CA SER A 79 15.02 8.91 8.44
C SER A 79 14.36 8.90 9.82
N VAL A 80 14.36 10.03 10.55
CA VAL A 80 13.84 10.20 11.93
C VAL A 80 12.37 9.74 12.09
N GLY A 81 11.56 9.78 11.03
CA GLY A 81 10.17 9.26 11.02
C GLY A 81 10.03 7.79 10.60
N GLY A 82 11.15 7.14 10.28
CA GLY A 82 11.25 5.83 9.68
C GLY A 82 10.89 4.69 10.62
N ASN A 83 11.31 4.72 11.89
CA ASN A 83 11.12 3.62 12.84
C ASN A 83 9.64 3.22 12.97
N LYS A 84 8.73 4.19 13.19
CA LYS A 84 7.28 3.90 13.29
C LYS A 84 6.70 3.32 12.01
N THR A 85 7.25 3.69 10.85
CA THR A 85 6.82 3.18 9.55
C THR A 85 7.35 1.76 9.36
N ILE A 86 8.60 1.50 9.73
CA ILE A 86 9.20 0.15 9.74
C ILE A 86 8.39 -0.77 10.63
N ASP A 87 8.08 -0.37 11.87
CA ASP A 87 7.26 -1.15 12.80
C ASP A 87 5.89 -1.49 12.20
N ALA A 88 5.24 -0.51 11.58
CA ALA A 88 3.96 -0.71 10.89
C ALA A 88 4.07 -1.66 9.69
N LEU A 89 5.14 -1.57 8.89
CA LEU A 89 5.38 -2.49 7.77
C LEU A 89 5.67 -3.90 8.27
N LEU A 90 6.40 -4.05 9.38
CA LEU A 90 6.67 -5.33 10.02
C LEU A 90 5.37 -5.96 10.57
N SER A 91 4.50 -5.15 11.19
CA SER A 91 3.24 -5.65 11.77
C SER A 91 2.24 -6.19 10.73
N LEU A 92 2.42 -5.89 9.44
CA LEU A 92 1.55 -6.43 8.38
C LEU A 92 1.61 -7.95 8.23
N GLY A 93 2.68 -8.60 8.71
CA GLY A 93 2.87 -10.04 8.57
C GLY A 93 3.22 -10.51 7.16
N CYS A 94 3.55 -9.59 6.26
CA CYS A 94 3.92 -9.91 4.88
C CYS A 94 5.37 -10.42 4.79
N SER A 95 5.56 -11.64 4.27
CA SER A 95 6.87 -12.32 4.19
C SER A 95 7.72 -11.87 3.01
N ARG A 96 7.12 -11.63 1.83
CA ARG A 96 7.83 -11.19 0.62
C ARG A 96 7.88 -9.67 0.58
N ARG A 97 9.08 -9.11 0.55
CA ARG A 97 9.30 -7.66 0.58
C ARG A 97 10.32 -7.25 -0.47
N ILE A 98 9.99 -6.24 -1.25
CA ILE A 98 10.88 -5.60 -2.21
C ILE A 98 11.04 -4.14 -1.79
N LEU A 99 12.29 -3.70 -1.62
CA LEU A 99 12.63 -2.32 -1.33
C LEU A 99 13.28 -1.70 -2.57
N LEU A 100 12.65 -0.68 -3.12
CA LEU A 100 13.21 0.12 -4.22
C LEU A 100 13.90 1.34 -3.60
N THR A 101 15.11 1.67 -4.04
CA THR A 101 15.89 2.80 -3.54
C THR A 101 16.59 3.54 -4.64
#